data_AF-A3LYR3-F1
#
_entry.id   AF-A3LYR3-F1
#
_cell.length_a   1.000
_cell.length_b   1.000
_cell.length_c   1.000
_cell.angle_alpha   90.00
_cell.angle_beta   90.00
_cell.angle_gamma   90.00
#
_symmetry.space_group_name_H-M   'P 1'
#
loop_
_entity.id
_entity.type
_entity.pdbx_description
1 polymer ?
#
loop_
_entity_poly.entity_id
_entity_poly.type
_entity_poly.pdbx_seq_one_letter_code
_entity_poly.pdbx_strand_id
1 'polypeptide(L)'
;MDMDEGERKQFHPINPESKTFHWILTLALLLVLPSLSSVLAFADRLHWSLLLQCVSTGYSVFESLFLDFPDNVDNHENRTSKGTSWFLSALLGATIFVGTLINGSNLVINKFYPHWQSRGEYGFTYKIYKTLSFLAVLTGWVRVCMAPVALFGFCYGKHTGQCIAHGIMGSAFILYSFVLSFVLVVPWIRTHQLHNSSNLKSQEFYDSTVMCVWGIVNTFTEHRWGTEDWSMGDYQHTAMGIIWWSGGLLGMYLSMKNRRTFIPSALLVFTGYSMSQHSQHLEISTKVHSLFGLALMGAGVTRVIEISFLLHDKACSETGRILSFQYMPPFCLTLAGILFMSATEEQLQLVHDLGSDHSAYILVVSSAAFLIFLWNQLLLALYLRLVGYDENGELSGSGEYESVHARQAEDFELGDLSEDDTPVGSGGSG
;
A
#
# COMPACT_ATOMS: atom_id res chain seq x y z
N MET A 1 22.84 8.65 40.92
CA MET A 1 22.90 7.26 40.46
C MET A 1 23.73 7.34 39.21
N ASP A 2 25.04 7.28 39.40
CA ASP A 2 26.01 7.41 38.31
C ASP A 2 25.84 6.18 37.43
N MET A 3 25.30 6.37 36.24
CA MET A 3 25.35 5.33 35.22
C MET A 3 26.81 5.17 34.87
N ASP A 4 27.33 3.98 35.15
CA ASP A 4 28.62 3.51 34.68
C ASP A 4 28.59 3.55 33.14
N GLU A 5 28.92 4.70 32.56
CA GLU A 5 29.06 4.89 31.13
C GLU A 5 30.36 4.18 30.73
N GLY A 6 30.30 2.85 30.63
CA GLY A 6 31.28 2.09 29.86
C GLY A 6 31.48 2.78 28.50
N GLU A 7 32.72 2.80 28.01
CA GLU A 7 33.13 3.48 26.77
C GLU A 7 32.03 3.42 25.71
N ARG A 8 31.32 4.55 25.51
CA ARG A 8 30.29 4.63 24.47
C ARG A 8 30.94 4.27 23.14
N LYS A 9 30.41 3.25 22.46
CA LYS A 9 30.88 2.87 21.13
C LYS A 9 30.77 4.09 20.21
N GLN A 10 31.90 4.64 19.80
CA GLN A 10 31.89 5.77 18.88
C GLN A 10 31.52 5.27 17.49
N PHE A 11 30.35 5.70 17.01
CA PHE A 11 29.92 5.44 15.64
C PHE A 11 30.61 6.43 14.70
N HIS A 12 31.55 5.94 13.89
CA HIS A 12 32.29 6.73 12.90
C HIS A 12 31.81 6.38 11.47
N PRO A 13 30.71 6.98 10.99
CA PRO A 13 30.22 6.69 9.65
C PRO A 13 31.16 7.23 8.57
N ILE A 14 31.36 6.45 7.51
CA ILE A 14 32.17 6.88 6.36
C ILE A 14 31.29 7.73 5.45
N ASN A 15 31.67 9.00 5.21
CA ASN A 15 30.95 9.95 4.33
C ASN A 15 29.44 10.08 4.61
N PRO A 16 29.02 10.39 5.86
CA PRO A 16 27.61 10.39 6.26
C PRO A 16 26.75 11.35 5.46
N GLU A 17 27.25 12.54 5.12
CA GLU A 17 26.52 13.54 4.35
C GLU A 17 26.21 13.06 2.94
N SER A 18 27.21 12.50 2.25
CA SER A 18 27.05 11.97 0.89
C SER A 18 26.09 10.77 0.86
N LYS A 19 26.22 9.84 1.82
CA LYS A 19 25.32 8.68 1.96
C LYS A 19 23.87 9.10 2.24
N THR A 20 23.69 10.08 3.13
CA THR A 20 22.36 10.63 3.45
C THR A 20 21.74 11.32 2.25
N PHE A 21 22.52 12.14 1.53
CA PHE A 21 22.06 12.79 0.31
C PHE A 21 21.66 11.78 -0.76
N HIS A 22 22.46 10.73 -0.96
CA HIS A 22 22.15 9.65 -1.91
C HIS A 22 20.85 8.92 -1.53
N TRP A 23 20.62 8.63 -0.25
CA TRP A 23 19.37 8.04 0.21
C TRP A 23 18.16 8.96 0.00
N ILE A 24 18.27 10.25 0.30
CA ILE A 24 17.21 11.25 0.06
C ILE A 24 16.89 11.35 -1.44
N LEU A 25 17.92 11.33 -2.29
CA LEU A 25 17.74 11.37 -3.74
C LEU A 25 17.02 10.11 -4.25
N THR A 26 17.35 8.95 -3.67
CA THR A 26 16.68 7.66 -3.94
C THR A 26 15.21 7.70 -3.50
N LEU A 27 14.91 8.21 -2.31
CA LEU A 27 13.54 8.44 -1.83
C LEU A 27 12.76 9.33 -2.81
N ALA A 28 13.34 10.45 -3.23
CA ALA A 28 12.69 11.40 -4.12
C ALA A 28 12.44 10.83 -5.53
N LEU A 29 13.45 10.22 -6.14
CA LEU A 29 13.41 9.82 -7.55
C LEU A 29 12.90 8.41 -7.79
N LEU A 30 12.98 7.51 -6.80
CA LEU A 30 12.59 6.10 -6.94
C LEU A 30 11.36 5.70 -6.12
N LEU A 31 10.85 6.57 -5.24
CA LEU A 31 9.58 6.34 -4.54
C LEU A 31 8.58 7.46 -4.77
N VAL A 32 8.94 8.70 -4.43
CA VAL A 32 8.03 9.86 -4.52
C VAL A 32 7.64 10.14 -5.98
N LEU A 33 8.62 10.24 -6.88
CA LEU A 33 8.36 10.54 -8.30
C LEU A 33 7.59 9.41 -9.02
N PRO A 34 7.92 8.12 -8.86
CA PRO A 34 7.10 7.03 -9.41
C PRO A 34 5.69 6.97 -8.82
N SER A 35 5.50 7.36 -7.55
CA SER A 35 4.16 7.41 -6.95
C SER A 35 3.27 8.45 -7.63
N LEU A 36 3.80 9.65 -7.87
CA LEU A 36 3.11 10.70 -8.63
C LEU A 36 2.84 10.26 -10.07
N SER A 37 3.82 9.63 -10.70
CA SER A 37 3.69 9.07 -12.05
C SER A 37 2.59 8.01 -12.12
N SER A 38 2.48 7.14 -11.11
CA SER A 38 1.44 6.12 -11.01
C SER A 38 0.06 6.76 -10.89
N VAL A 39 -0.10 7.79 -10.04
CA VAL A 39 -1.36 8.55 -9.95
C VAL A 39 -1.76 9.15 -11.30
N LEU A 40 -0.82 9.77 -12.03
CA LEU A 40 -1.05 10.29 -13.37
C LEU A 40 -1.42 9.18 -14.37
N ALA A 41 -0.82 7.99 -14.25
CA ALA A 41 -1.16 6.84 -15.07
C ALA A 41 -2.60 6.40 -14.82
N PHE A 42 -3.03 6.31 -13.56
CA PHE A 42 -4.39 5.92 -13.18
C PHE A 42 -5.44 6.96 -13.57
N ALA A 43 -5.09 8.25 -13.55
CA ALA A 43 -5.93 9.35 -14.01
C ALA A 43 -5.84 9.62 -15.53
N ASP A 44 -5.33 8.66 -16.31
CA ASP A 44 -5.26 8.69 -17.77
C ASP A 44 -4.46 9.87 -18.35
N ARG A 45 -3.52 10.44 -17.58
CA ARG A 45 -2.57 11.48 -18.00
C ARG A 45 -1.24 10.85 -18.45
N LEU A 46 -1.30 10.02 -19.49
CA LEU A 46 -0.17 9.21 -19.96
C LEU A 46 1.10 10.02 -20.27
N HIS A 47 1.01 11.15 -20.96
CA HIS A 47 2.18 11.94 -21.35
C HIS A 47 3.01 12.42 -20.16
N TRP A 48 2.35 12.95 -19.13
CA TRP A 48 3.00 13.42 -17.91
C TRP A 48 3.53 12.26 -17.08
N SER A 49 2.76 11.17 -16.97
CA SER A 49 3.21 9.94 -16.33
C SER A 49 4.50 9.41 -16.97
N LEU A 50 4.54 9.28 -18.30
CA LEU A 50 5.69 8.78 -19.04
C LEU A 50 6.93 9.67 -18.86
N LEU A 51 6.76 10.99 -18.85
CA LEU A 51 7.86 11.93 -18.60
C LEU A 51 8.50 11.67 -17.23
N LEU A 52 7.68 11.52 -16.18
CA LEU A 52 8.17 11.22 -14.84
C LEU A 52 8.84 9.84 -14.77
N GLN A 53 8.27 8.81 -15.41
CA GLN A 53 8.90 7.49 -15.49
C GLN A 53 10.27 7.54 -16.17
N CYS A 54 10.44 8.35 -17.23
CA CYS A 54 11.74 8.56 -17.90
C CYS A 54 12.80 9.11 -16.94
N VAL A 55 12.44 10.09 -16.12
CA VAL A 55 13.34 10.66 -15.11
C VAL A 55 13.72 9.60 -14.08
N SER A 56 12.75 8.90 -13.51
CA SER A 56 12.99 7.82 -12.54
C SER A 56 13.83 6.69 -13.12
N THR A 57 13.62 6.30 -14.38
CA THR A 57 14.39 5.24 -15.05
C THR A 57 15.83 5.66 -15.29
N GLY A 58 16.04 6.90 -15.77
CA GLY A 58 17.38 7.43 -15.98
C GLY A 58 18.18 7.44 -14.67
N TYR A 59 17.56 7.86 -13.57
CA TYR A 59 18.18 7.81 -12.25
C TYR A 59 18.39 6.37 -11.77
N SER A 60 17.40 5.48 -11.89
CA SER A 60 17.51 4.07 -11.47
C SER A 60 18.67 3.36 -12.15
N VAL A 61 18.83 3.55 -13.46
CA VAL A 61 19.95 2.96 -14.22
C VAL A 61 21.28 3.58 -13.79
N PHE A 62 21.34 4.90 -13.60
CA PHE A 62 22.54 5.56 -13.12
C PHE A 62 22.96 5.05 -11.72
N GLU A 63 21.99 4.92 -10.81
CA GLU A 63 22.20 4.35 -9.48
C GLU A 63 22.69 2.90 -9.57
N SER A 64 22.00 2.04 -10.32
CA SER A 64 22.37 0.64 -10.51
C SER A 64 23.79 0.46 -11.09
N LEU A 65 24.29 1.42 -11.85
CA LEU A 65 25.62 1.35 -12.48
C LEU A 65 26.73 1.99 -11.63
N PHE A 66 26.44 3.09 -10.94
CA PHE A 66 27.48 3.98 -10.40
C PHE A 66 27.31 4.34 -8.93
N LEU A 67 26.11 4.22 -8.35
CA LEU A 67 25.85 4.64 -6.97
C LEU A 67 25.44 3.47 -6.10
N ASP A 68 26.43 2.78 -5.54
CA ASP A 68 26.20 1.71 -4.58
C ASP A 68 25.90 2.27 -3.19
N PHE A 69 25.26 1.46 -2.36
CA PHE A 69 25.15 1.69 -0.91
C PHE A 69 26.13 0.78 -0.17
N PRO A 70 27.44 1.11 -0.15
CA PRO A 70 28.41 0.32 0.58
C PRO A 70 28.18 0.47 2.09
N ASP A 71 28.27 -0.66 2.80
CA ASP A 71 28.29 -0.66 4.25
C ASP A 71 29.55 0.04 4.82
N ASN A 72 29.57 0.24 6.13
CA ASN A 72 30.70 0.88 6.81
C ASN A 72 31.81 -0.11 7.22
N VAL A 73 31.60 -1.42 7.06
CA VAL A 73 32.50 -2.46 7.59
C VAL A 73 33.32 -3.10 6.47
N ASP A 74 32.63 -3.70 5.49
CA ASP A 74 33.23 -4.46 4.39
C ASP A 74 33.30 -3.63 3.08
N ASN A 75 32.77 -2.41 3.10
CA ASN A 75 32.60 -1.50 1.96
C ASN A 75 31.88 -2.20 0.78
N HIS A 76 30.91 -3.06 1.10
CA HIS A 76 30.19 -3.90 0.14
C HIS A 76 28.68 -3.67 0.27
N GLU A 77 27.97 -3.60 -0.86
CA GLU A 77 26.50 -3.51 -0.86
C GLU A 77 25.88 -4.91 -0.83
N ASN A 78 24.85 -5.08 -0.01
CA ASN A 78 24.08 -6.32 0.05
C ASN A 78 23.59 -6.75 -1.34
N ARG A 79 23.81 -8.02 -1.72
CA ARG A 79 23.32 -8.61 -2.98
C ARG A 79 21.82 -8.41 -3.18
N THR A 80 21.03 -8.47 -2.11
CA THR A 80 19.58 -8.23 -2.16
C THR A 80 19.27 -6.77 -2.49
N SER A 81 20.00 -5.82 -1.92
CA SER A 81 19.86 -4.39 -2.22
C SER A 81 20.22 -4.11 -3.68
N LYS A 82 21.37 -4.63 -4.14
CA LYS A 82 21.83 -4.47 -5.52
C LYS A 82 20.90 -5.15 -6.53
N GLY A 83 20.41 -6.34 -6.21
CA GLY A 83 19.43 -7.07 -7.01
C GLY A 83 18.09 -6.32 -7.11
N THR A 84 17.65 -5.69 -6.01
CA THR A 84 16.45 -4.84 -6.01
C THR A 84 16.62 -3.60 -6.90
N SER A 85 17.79 -2.96 -6.89
CA SER A 85 18.11 -1.84 -7.79
C SER A 85 18.01 -2.26 -9.27
N TRP A 86 18.62 -3.38 -9.66
CA TRP A 86 18.53 -3.89 -11.03
C TRP A 86 17.10 -4.31 -11.43
N PHE A 87 16.38 -4.96 -10.52
CA PHE A 87 14.99 -5.35 -10.75
C PHE A 87 14.10 -4.12 -10.97
N LEU A 88 14.27 -3.06 -10.16
CA LEU A 88 13.56 -1.79 -10.32
C LEU A 88 13.90 -1.13 -11.66
N SER A 89 15.18 -1.09 -12.04
CA SER A 89 15.64 -0.55 -13.33
C SER A 89 15.00 -1.29 -14.51
N ALA A 90 14.92 -2.62 -14.45
CA ALA A 90 14.26 -3.43 -15.47
C ALA A 90 12.74 -3.18 -15.53
N LEU A 91 12.09 -3.10 -14.36
CA LEU A 91 10.66 -2.85 -14.24
C LEU A 91 10.26 -1.46 -14.78
N LEU A 92 11.03 -0.44 -14.43
CA LEU A 92 10.88 0.92 -14.93
C LEU A 92 11.13 0.99 -16.45
N GLY A 93 12.17 0.30 -16.95
CA GLY A 93 12.42 0.16 -18.38
C GLY A 93 11.25 -0.49 -19.13
N ALA A 94 10.68 -1.56 -18.58
CA ALA A 94 9.48 -2.20 -19.14
C ALA A 94 8.26 -1.26 -19.12
N THR A 95 8.10 -0.46 -18.06
CA THR A 95 7.02 0.52 -17.93
C THR A 95 7.11 1.60 -19.01
N ILE A 96 8.31 2.16 -19.26
CA ILE A 96 8.54 3.12 -20.35
C ILE A 96 8.32 2.47 -21.71
N PHE A 97 8.81 1.25 -21.91
CA PHE A 97 8.62 0.55 -23.17
C PHE A 97 7.13 0.43 -23.52
N VAL A 98 6.30 -0.02 -22.56
CA VAL A 98 4.85 -0.08 -22.76
C VAL A 98 4.25 1.32 -22.98
N GLY A 99 4.63 2.33 -22.21
CA GLY A 99 4.11 3.69 -22.34
C GLY A 99 4.47 4.35 -23.69
N THR A 100 5.69 4.14 -24.18
CA THR A 100 6.15 4.61 -25.49
C THR A 100 5.47 3.87 -26.63
N LEU A 101 5.23 2.56 -26.49
CA LEU A 101 4.43 1.80 -27.45
C LEU A 101 3.01 2.36 -27.58
N ILE A 102 2.34 2.68 -26.47
CA ILE A 102 0.99 3.28 -26.50
C ILE A 102 1.02 4.62 -27.23
N ASN A 103 1.97 5.49 -26.90
CA ASN A 103 2.09 6.80 -27.53
C ASN A 103 2.41 6.68 -29.04
N GLY A 104 3.31 5.76 -29.41
CA GLY A 104 3.68 5.47 -30.79
C GLY A 104 2.52 4.88 -31.60
N SER A 105 1.77 3.93 -31.05
CA SER A 105 0.60 3.36 -31.72
C SER A 105 -0.48 4.42 -31.96
N ASN A 106 -0.72 5.30 -30.98
CA ASN A 106 -1.69 6.39 -31.13
C ASN A 106 -1.28 7.37 -32.24
N LEU A 107 0.01 7.72 -32.35
CA LEU A 107 0.51 8.57 -33.43
C LEU A 107 0.34 7.93 -34.82
N VAL A 108 0.60 6.63 -34.96
CA VAL A 108 0.46 5.89 -36.23
C VAL A 108 -1.02 5.76 -36.62
N ILE A 109 -1.89 5.39 -35.68
CA ILE A 109 -3.33 5.26 -35.91
C ILE A 109 -3.93 6.60 -36.33
N ASN A 110 -3.62 7.68 -35.60
CA ASN A 110 -4.12 9.02 -35.92
C ASN A 110 -3.67 9.51 -37.31
N LYS A 111 -2.48 9.10 -37.76
CA LYS A 111 -1.90 9.55 -39.04
C LYS A 111 -2.32 8.70 -40.24
N PHE A 112 -2.40 7.37 -40.10
CA PHE A 112 -2.54 6.45 -41.23
C PHE A 112 -3.87 5.69 -41.23
N TYR A 113 -4.50 5.50 -40.09
CA TYR A 113 -5.71 4.68 -39.94
C TYR A 113 -6.73 5.33 -39.00
N PRO A 114 -7.23 6.55 -39.31
CA PRO A 114 -8.12 7.28 -38.41
C PRO A 114 -9.46 6.57 -38.14
N HIS A 115 -9.89 5.67 -39.04
CA HIS A 115 -11.08 4.84 -38.84
C HIS A 115 -10.86 3.67 -37.86
N TRP A 116 -9.60 3.32 -37.54
CA TRP A 116 -9.21 2.37 -36.50
C TRP A 116 -8.90 3.06 -35.17
N GLN A 117 -9.33 4.32 -35.01
CA GLN A 117 -9.33 5.00 -33.72
C GLN A 117 -10.34 4.28 -32.81
N SER A 118 -9.95 3.11 -32.32
CA SER A 118 -10.74 2.32 -31.39
C SER A 118 -10.99 3.19 -30.16
N ARG A 119 -12.24 3.24 -29.70
CA ARG A 119 -12.56 3.66 -28.33
C ARG A 119 -11.73 2.78 -27.38
N GLY A 120 -10.58 3.28 -26.93
CA GLY A 120 -9.52 2.40 -26.44
C GLY A 120 -8.68 2.95 -25.30
N GLU A 121 -9.12 3.99 -24.61
CA GLU A 121 -8.58 4.44 -23.31
C GLU A 121 -8.67 3.32 -22.23
N TYR A 122 -9.33 2.20 -22.56
CA TYR A 122 -9.49 0.98 -21.77
C TYR A 122 -8.81 -0.26 -22.37
N GLY A 123 -7.93 -0.07 -23.35
CA GLY A 123 -7.19 -1.16 -23.99
C GLY A 123 -6.35 -1.97 -23.00
N PHE A 124 -6.14 -3.25 -23.30
CA PHE A 124 -5.31 -4.15 -22.49
C PHE A 124 -3.92 -3.57 -22.17
N THR A 125 -3.32 -2.84 -23.12
CA THR A 125 -2.01 -2.18 -22.96
C THR A 125 -2.02 -1.09 -21.88
N TYR A 126 -3.10 -0.30 -21.76
CA TYR A 126 -3.24 0.70 -20.70
C TYR A 126 -3.35 0.04 -19.32
N LYS A 127 -4.05 -1.10 -19.22
CA LYS A 127 -4.12 -1.87 -17.96
C LYS A 127 -2.73 -2.36 -17.55
N ILE A 128 -1.95 -2.90 -18.49
CA ILE A 128 -0.55 -3.30 -18.24
C ILE A 128 0.26 -2.10 -17.76
N TYR A 129 0.19 -0.95 -18.43
CA TYR A 129 0.93 0.26 -18.04
C TYR A 129 0.61 0.71 -16.61
N LYS A 130 -0.69 0.75 -16.25
CA LYS A 130 -1.15 1.08 -14.89
C LYS A 130 -0.62 0.08 -13.85
N THR A 131 -0.70 -1.23 -14.14
CA THR A 131 -0.16 -2.27 -13.25
C THR A 131 1.34 -2.17 -13.08
N LEU A 132 2.11 -2.01 -14.16
CA LEU A 132 3.56 -1.86 -14.10
C LEU A 132 3.97 -0.59 -13.33
N SER A 133 3.26 0.53 -13.54
CA SER A 133 3.50 1.77 -12.80
C SER A 133 3.25 1.59 -11.30
N PHE A 134 2.23 0.85 -10.91
CA PHE A 134 1.98 0.53 -9.50
C PHE A 134 3.05 -0.40 -8.91
N LEU A 135 3.45 -1.45 -9.64
CA LEU A 135 4.52 -2.35 -9.21
C LEU A 135 5.86 -1.63 -9.05
N ALA A 136 6.13 -0.61 -9.88
CA ALA A 136 7.32 0.22 -9.76
C ALA A 136 7.33 1.01 -8.43
N VAL A 137 6.17 1.50 -7.97
CA VAL A 137 6.04 2.15 -6.65
C VAL A 137 6.33 1.17 -5.52
N LEU A 138 5.75 -0.04 -5.57
CA LEU A 138 5.99 -1.07 -4.55
C LEU A 138 7.47 -1.48 -4.49
N THR A 139 8.10 -1.64 -5.65
CA THR A 139 9.53 -1.97 -5.74
C THR A 139 10.40 -0.81 -5.28
N GLY A 140 10.01 0.43 -5.60
CA GLY A 140 10.64 1.66 -5.11
C GLY A 140 10.59 1.77 -3.60
N TRP A 141 9.47 1.40 -2.97
CA TRP A 141 9.35 1.31 -1.51
C TRP A 141 10.38 0.34 -0.93
N VAL A 142 10.47 -0.88 -1.49
CA VAL A 142 11.47 -1.87 -1.06
C VAL A 142 12.89 -1.32 -1.25
N ARG A 143 13.19 -0.66 -2.38
CA ARG A 143 14.52 -0.07 -2.64
C ARG A 143 14.90 0.96 -1.58
N VAL A 144 13.99 1.87 -1.24
CA VAL A 144 14.20 2.93 -0.24
C VAL A 144 14.40 2.34 1.16
N CYS A 145 13.66 1.29 1.52
CA CYS A 145 13.81 0.61 2.81
C CYS A 145 15.09 -0.23 2.88
N MET A 146 15.51 -0.84 1.78
CA MET A 146 16.74 -1.63 1.70
C MET A 146 18.01 -0.76 1.72
N ALA A 147 17.93 0.51 1.31
CA ALA A 147 19.10 1.39 1.27
C ALA A 147 19.71 1.64 2.67
N PRO A 148 18.96 2.02 3.72
CA PRO A 148 19.50 2.09 5.08
C PRO A 148 20.02 0.75 5.60
N VAL A 149 19.32 -0.35 5.31
CA VAL A 149 19.76 -1.71 5.68
C VAL A 149 21.14 -2.01 5.08
N ALA A 150 21.36 -1.70 3.79
CA ALA A 150 22.65 -1.85 3.14
C ALA A 150 23.70 -0.88 3.69
N LEU A 151 23.35 0.39 3.91
CA LEU A 151 24.26 1.43 4.41
C LEU A 151 24.85 1.11 5.78
N PHE A 152 24.05 0.54 6.67
CA PHE A 152 24.49 0.15 8.01
C PHE A 152 25.03 -1.27 8.07
N GLY A 153 24.98 -2.03 6.97
CA GLY A 153 25.41 -3.43 6.94
C GLY A 153 24.53 -4.34 7.79
N PHE A 154 23.24 -4.06 7.87
CA PHE A 154 22.28 -4.87 8.60
C PHE A 154 21.80 -6.06 7.77
N CYS A 155 21.21 -7.03 8.46
CA CYS A 155 20.44 -8.15 7.93
C CYS A 155 21.29 -9.21 7.21
N TYR A 156 22.52 -9.45 7.70
CA TYR A 156 23.39 -10.54 7.23
C TYR A 156 23.35 -11.77 8.14
N GLY A 157 23.63 -12.93 7.55
CA GLY A 157 23.80 -14.20 8.27
C GLY A 157 22.57 -14.57 9.11
N LYS A 158 22.76 -14.70 10.43
CA LYS A 158 21.71 -15.13 11.36
C LYS A 158 20.57 -14.12 11.53
N HIS A 159 20.80 -12.83 11.24
CA HIS A 159 19.79 -11.77 11.40
C HIS A 159 18.90 -11.61 10.15
N THR A 160 19.26 -12.22 9.02
CA THR A 160 18.53 -12.07 7.75
C THR A 160 17.05 -12.47 7.86
N GLY A 161 16.74 -13.60 8.51
CA GLY A 161 15.36 -14.06 8.67
C GLY A 161 14.48 -13.08 9.45
N GLN A 162 15.00 -12.57 10.57
CA GLN A 162 14.31 -11.60 11.42
C GLN A 162 14.05 -10.29 10.67
N CYS A 163 15.04 -9.78 9.94
CA CYS A 163 14.88 -8.58 9.13
C CYS A 163 13.83 -8.71 8.02
N ILE A 164 13.84 -9.84 7.29
CA ILE A 164 12.87 -10.08 6.22
C ILE A 164 11.46 -10.12 6.80
N ALA A 165 11.28 -10.80 7.94
CA ALA A 165 10.00 -10.86 8.64
C ALA A 165 9.49 -9.45 9.02
N HIS A 166 10.35 -8.61 9.62
CA HIS A 166 10.01 -7.24 10.02
C HIS A 166 9.70 -6.35 8.81
N GLY A 167 10.51 -6.43 7.76
CA GLY A 167 10.34 -5.67 6.53
C GLY A 167 9.04 -6.02 5.79
N ILE A 168 8.78 -7.31 5.56
CA ILE A 168 7.60 -7.78 4.80
C ILE A 168 6.31 -7.50 5.58
N MET A 169 6.22 -7.93 6.84
CA MET A 169 4.97 -7.76 7.61
C MET A 169 4.69 -6.29 7.90
N GLY A 170 5.71 -5.51 8.24
CA GLY A 170 5.53 -4.07 8.48
C GLY A 170 5.11 -3.32 7.21
N SER A 171 5.71 -3.64 6.06
CA SER A 171 5.28 -3.09 4.76
C SER A 171 3.86 -3.52 4.39
N ALA A 172 3.47 -4.75 4.73
CA ALA A 172 2.12 -5.25 4.49
C ALA A 172 1.06 -4.49 5.30
N PHE A 173 1.33 -4.12 6.55
CA PHE A 173 0.43 -3.26 7.33
C PHE A 173 0.29 -1.85 6.75
N ILE A 174 1.38 -1.28 6.23
CA ILE A 174 1.34 0.03 5.53
C ILE A 174 0.55 -0.08 4.23
N LEU A 175 0.74 -1.14 3.45
CA LEU A 175 -0.05 -1.37 2.23
C LEU A 175 -1.53 -1.58 2.56
N TYR A 176 -1.84 -2.31 3.64
CA TYR A 176 -3.22 -2.47 4.09
C TYR A 176 -3.85 -1.14 4.52
N SER A 177 -3.10 -0.29 5.23
CA SER A 177 -3.50 1.08 5.52
C SER A 177 -3.83 1.89 4.27
N PHE A 178 -3.01 1.79 3.23
CA PHE A 178 -3.27 2.43 1.94
C PHE A 178 -4.56 1.90 1.29
N VAL A 179 -4.77 0.59 1.27
CA VAL A 179 -5.99 -0.03 0.72
C VAL A 179 -7.23 0.43 1.47
N LEU A 180 -7.20 0.48 2.81
CA LEU A 180 -8.31 1.01 3.61
C LEU A 180 -8.57 2.49 3.32
N SER A 181 -7.51 3.29 3.20
CA SER A 181 -7.62 4.71 2.84
C SER A 181 -8.20 4.88 1.44
N PHE A 182 -7.81 4.05 0.48
CA PHE A 182 -8.35 4.04 -0.88
C PHE A 182 -9.85 3.72 -0.89
N VAL A 183 -10.27 2.68 -0.15
CA VAL A 183 -11.69 2.33 0.01
C VAL A 183 -12.49 3.45 0.68
N LEU A 184 -11.90 4.16 1.63
CA LEU A 184 -12.54 5.25 2.35
C LEU A 184 -12.67 6.54 1.52
N VAL A 185 -11.59 6.94 0.84
CA VAL A 185 -11.48 8.24 0.18
C VAL A 185 -12.17 8.23 -1.19
N VAL A 186 -12.12 7.12 -1.93
CA VAL A 186 -12.70 7.03 -3.27
C VAL A 186 -14.22 6.92 -3.21
N PRO A 187 -14.99 7.94 -3.66
CA PRO A 187 -16.43 8.01 -3.40
C PRO A 187 -17.22 6.82 -3.93
N TRP A 188 -17.00 6.41 -5.18
CA TRP A 188 -17.74 5.31 -5.81
C TRP A 188 -17.44 3.93 -5.21
N ILE A 189 -16.28 3.76 -4.58
CA ILE A 189 -15.93 2.53 -3.83
C ILE A 189 -16.59 2.58 -2.46
N ARG A 190 -16.51 3.70 -1.76
CA ARG A 190 -17.12 3.88 -0.44
C ARG A 190 -18.63 3.73 -0.47
N THR A 191 -19.31 4.31 -1.47
CA THR A 191 -20.77 4.30 -1.59
C THR A 191 -21.32 3.13 -2.40
N HIS A 192 -20.50 2.15 -2.79
CA HIS A 192 -20.93 1.05 -3.69
C HIS A 192 -22.16 0.28 -3.17
N GLN A 193 -22.35 0.18 -1.85
CA GLN A 193 -23.49 -0.51 -1.25
C GLN A 193 -24.80 0.29 -1.33
N LEU A 194 -24.75 1.62 -1.53
CA LEU A 194 -25.95 2.42 -1.76
C LEU A 194 -26.54 2.18 -3.17
N HIS A 195 -25.71 1.79 -4.12
CA HIS A 195 -26.09 1.62 -5.53
C HIS A 195 -26.55 0.19 -5.89
N ASN A 196 -27.06 -0.57 -4.90
CA ASN A 196 -27.79 -1.84 -5.10
C ASN A 196 -27.10 -2.88 -6.01
N SER A 197 -25.76 -2.95 -5.98
CA SER A 197 -24.99 -3.96 -6.71
C SER A 197 -24.94 -5.27 -5.91
N SER A 198 -25.81 -6.21 -6.26
CA SER A 198 -25.94 -7.54 -5.63
C SER A 198 -24.68 -8.43 -5.74
N ASN A 199 -23.74 -8.09 -6.62
CA ASN A 199 -22.54 -8.89 -6.91
C ASN A 199 -21.29 -8.48 -6.11
N LEU A 200 -21.31 -7.41 -5.31
CA LEU A 200 -20.15 -6.96 -4.55
C LEU A 200 -20.13 -7.58 -3.14
N LYS A 201 -18.95 -8.03 -2.70
CA LYS A 201 -18.69 -8.57 -1.35
C LYS A 201 -18.29 -7.45 -0.40
N SER A 202 -18.51 -7.65 0.90
CA SER A 202 -18.16 -6.67 1.91
C SER A 202 -16.65 -6.59 2.05
N GLN A 203 -16.14 -5.43 2.46
CA GLN A 203 -14.70 -5.24 2.68
C GLN A 203 -14.12 -6.32 3.60
N GLU A 204 -14.84 -6.61 4.69
CA GLU A 204 -14.45 -7.59 5.70
C GLU A 204 -14.38 -9.03 5.14
N PHE A 205 -15.11 -9.34 4.05
CA PHE A 205 -14.96 -10.62 3.36
C PHE A 205 -13.58 -10.76 2.71
N TYR A 206 -13.09 -9.69 2.07
CA TYR A 206 -11.75 -9.66 1.48
C TYR A 206 -10.67 -9.67 2.56
N ASP A 207 -10.82 -8.86 3.60
CA ASP A 207 -9.89 -8.80 4.73
C ASP A 207 -9.79 -10.19 5.40
N SER A 208 -10.93 -10.84 5.64
CA SER A 208 -10.99 -12.21 6.19
C SER A 208 -10.36 -13.26 5.26
N THR A 209 -10.50 -13.10 3.93
CA THR A 209 -9.90 -14.01 2.95
C THR A 209 -8.37 -13.91 2.97
N VAL A 210 -7.83 -12.68 2.99
CA VAL A 210 -6.38 -12.44 3.08
C VAL A 210 -5.83 -12.97 4.39
N MET A 211 -6.49 -12.68 5.52
CA MET A 211 -6.11 -13.22 6.83
C MET A 211 -6.17 -14.76 6.85
N CYS A 212 -7.16 -15.35 6.18
CA CYS A 212 -7.27 -16.80 6.07
C CYS A 212 -6.10 -17.42 5.32
N VAL A 213 -5.82 -16.93 4.12
CA VAL A 213 -4.74 -17.45 3.26
C VAL A 213 -3.39 -17.26 3.94
N TRP A 214 -3.12 -16.07 4.46
CA TRP A 214 -1.87 -15.79 5.16
C TRP A 214 -1.71 -16.64 6.43
N GLY A 215 -2.79 -16.81 7.20
CA GLY A 215 -2.78 -17.65 8.40
C GLY A 215 -2.44 -19.11 8.09
N ILE A 216 -2.98 -19.67 7.00
CA ILE A 216 -2.66 -21.04 6.55
C ILE A 216 -1.18 -21.14 6.21
N VAL A 217 -0.66 -20.22 5.39
CA VAL A 217 0.76 -20.22 5.01
C VAL A 217 1.62 -20.15 6.27
N ASN A 218 1.38 -19.16 7.14
CA ASN A 218 2.14 -18.95 8.36
C ASN A 218 2.12 -20.17 9.30
N THR A 219 0.97 -20.80 9.53
CA THR A 219 0.87 -22.01 10.37
C THR A 219 1.74 -23.17 9.89
N PHE A 220 1.82 -23.38 8.57
CA PHE A 220 2.49 -24.55 8.00
C PHE A 220 3.92 -24.27 7.52
N THR A 221 4.35 -23.01 7.44
CA THR A 221 5.72 -22.66 7.02
C THR A 221 6.63 -22.20 8.15
N GLU A 222 6.08 -21.77 9.29
CA GLU A 222 6.89 -21.18 10.37
C GLU A 222 7.82 -22.19 11.05
N HIS A 223 7.30 -23.38 11.35
CA HIS A 223 8.08 -24.45 11.97
C HIS A 223 8.26 -25.62 11.01
N ARG A 224 9.43 -26.26 11.04
CA ARG A 224 9.74 -27.47 10.28
C ARG A 224 9.20 -28.69 11.01
N TRP A 225 7.87 -28.86 10.92
CA TRP A 225 7.10 -29.93 11.55
C TRP A 225 7.83 -31.29 11.49
N GLY A 226 8.18 -31.82 12.67
CA GLY A 226 8.75 -33.15 12.83
C GLY A 226 10.24 -33.29 12.50
N THR A 227 10.93 -32.18 12.17
CA THR A 227 12.37 -32.19 11.82
C THR A 227 13.23 -31.50 12.89
N GLU A 228 12.69 -30.48 13.55
CA GLU A 228 13.39 -29.65 14.52
C GLU A 228 12.60 -29.56 15.83
N ASP A 229 13.27 -29.28 16.94
CA ASP A 229 12.62 -29.04 18.24
C ASP A 229 11.93 -27.68 18.26
N TRP A 230 10.82 -27.58 18.99
CA TRP A 230 10.05 -26.34 19.06
C TRP A 230 10.76 -25.27 19.91
N SER A 231 10.96 -24.10 19.33
CA SER A 231 11.37 -22.91 20.07
C SER A 231 10.16 -22.15 20.65
N MET A 232 10.37 -21.30 21.66
CA MET A 232 9.30 -20.43 22.19
C MET A 232 8.76 -19.47 21.11
N GLY A 233 9.64 -19.01 20.20
CA GLY A 233 9.25 -18.17 19.06
C GLY A 233 8.34 -18.94 18.09
N ASP A 234 8.65 -20.20 17.81
CA ASP A 234 7.87 -21.06 16.91
C ASP A 234 6.44 -21.21 17.41
N TYR A 235 6.25 -21.40 18.72
CA TYR A 235 4.93 -21.48 19.34
C TYR A 235 4.15 -20.18 19.15
N GLN A 236 4.78 -19.03 19.41
CA GLN A 236 4.11 -17.72 19.32
C GLN A 236 3.71 -17.39 17.89
N HIS A 237 4.60 -17.56 16.92
CA HIS A 237 4.33 -17.26 15.52
C HIS A 237 3.37 -18.26 14.87
N THR A 238 3.51 -19.56 15.15
CA THR A 238 2.57 -20.58 14.64
C THR A 238 1.15 -20.37 15.19
N ALA A 239 1.02 -20.07 16.49
CA ALA A 239 -0.27 -19.76 17.11
C ALA A 239 -0.95 -18.52 16.49
N MET A 240 -0.15 -17.51 16.10
CA MET A 240 -0.65 -16.36 15.36
C MET A 240 -1.21 -16.76 13.97
N GLY A 241 -0.55 -17.68 13.27
CA GLY A 241 -1.11 -18.25 12.04
C GLY A 241 -2.46 -18.94 12.27
N ILE A 242 -2.55 -19.73 13.35
CA ILE A 242 -3.73 -20.54 13.68
C ILE A 242 -4.96 -19.65 13.93
N ILE A 243 -4.81 -18.59 14.73
CA ILE A 243 -5.91 -17.68 15.00
C ILE A 243 -6.31 -16.89 13.74
N TRP A 244 -5.35 -16.52 12.88
CA TRP A 244 -5.64 -15.80 11.62
C TRP A 244 -6.46 -16.63 10.65
N TRP A 245 -6.14 -17.91 10.44
CA TRP A 245 -6.92 -18.71 9.50
C TRP A 245 -8.27 -19.17 10.05
N SER A 246 -8.32 -19.56 11.32
CA SER A 246 -9.59 -19.93 11.95
C SER A 246 -10.56 -18.75 12.06
N GLY A 247 -10.07 -17.57 12.44
CA GLY A 247 -10.86 -16.34 12.45
C GLY A 247 -11.19 -15.85 11.05
N GLY A 248 -10.28 -15.98 10.08
CA GLY A 248 -10.54 -15.65 8.68
C GLY A 248 -11.72 -16.45 8.11
N LEU A 249 -11.79 -17.76 8.38
CA LEU A 249 -12.94 -18.59 8.00
C LEU A 249 -14.25 -18.11 8.62
N LEU A 250 -14.23 -17.77 9.93
CA LEU A 250 -15.39 -17.21 10.62
C LEU A 250 -15.82 -15.87 10.01
N GLY A 251 -14.87 -14.99 9.71
CA GLY A 251 -15.12 -13.69 9.10
C GLY A 251 -15.70 -13.80 7.70
N MET A 252 -15.22 -14.74 6.88
CA MET A 252 -15.80 -15.05 5.57
C MET A 252 -17.25 -15.54 5.68
N TYR A 253 -17.53 -16.41 6.65
CA TYR A 253 -18.88 -16.93 6.92
C TYR A 253 -19.83 -15.82 7.38
N LEU A 254 -19.42 -14.98 8.34
CA LEU A 254 -20.27 -13.88 8.84
C LEU A 254 -20.47 -12.76 7.81
N SER A 255 -19.50 -12.57 6.91
CA SER A 255 -19.57 -11.60 5.82
C SER A 255 -20.40 -12.06 4.62
N MET A 256 -20.96 -13.28 4.67
CA MET A 256 -21.86 -13.76 3.62
C MET A 256 -23.04 -12.80 3.44
N LYS A 257 -23.53 -12.72 2.19
CA LYS A 257 -24.59 -11.77 1.78
C LYS A 257 -24.20 -10.31 2.02
N ASN A 258 -22.92 -9.97 1.86
CA ASN A 258 -22.39 -8.60 1.92
C ASN A 258 -22.59 -7.91 3.29
N ARG A 259 -22.66 -8.71 4.38
CA ARG A 259 -22.77 -8.17 5.74
C ARG A 259 -21.42 -7.67 6.23
N ARG A 260 -21.43 -6.61 7.04
CA ARG A 260 -20.26 -6.16 7.80
C ARG A 260 -20.04 -7.09 9.00
N THR A 261 -18.79 -7.22 9.42
CA THR A 261 -18.44 -8.01 10.61
C THR A 261 -17.21 -7.43 11.27
N PHE A 262 -17.07 -7.61 12.58
CA PHE A 262 -15.93 -7.12 13.35
C PHE A 262 -14.76 -8.12 13.41
N ILE A 263 -14.89 -9.31 12.79
CA ILE A 263 -13.93 -10.41 12.95
C ILE A 263 -12.49 -10.04 12.53
N PRO A 264 -12.24 -9.43 11.34
CA PRO A 264 -10.89 -8.97 11.00
C PRO A 264 -10.30 -8.01 12.04
N SER A 265 -11.13 -7.10 12.56
CA SER A 265 -10.73 -6.17 13.61
C SER A 265 -10.35 -6.88 14.92
N ALA A 266 -11.12 -7.91 15.32
CA ALA A 266 -10.80 -8.72 16.49
C ALA A 266 -9.48 -9.48 16.32
N LEU A 267 -9.18 -9.98 15.12
CA LEU A 267 -7.90 -10.61 14.82
C LEU A 267 -6.72 -9.64 14.98
N LEU A 268 -6.87 -8.39 14.54
CA LEU A 268 -5.86 -7.35 14.78
C LEU A 268 -5.67 -7.09 16.29
N VAL A 269 -6.75 -7.06 17.07
CA VAL A 269 -6.67 -6.88 18.53
C VAL A 269 -5.94 -8.03 19.21
N PHE A 270 -6.28 -9.28 18.92
CA PHE A 270 -5.59 -10.43 19.53
C PHE A 270 -4.12 -10.51 19.13
N THR A 271 -3.82 -10.23 17.87
CA THR A 271 -2.45 -10.16 17.36
C THR A 271 -1.66 -9.07 18.06
N GLY A 272 -2.24 -7.86 18.14
CA GLY A 272 -1.60 -6.72 18.81
C GLY A 272 -1.39 -6.96 20.30
N TYR A 273 -2.34 -7.61 20.99
CA TYR A 273 -2.16 -8.02 22.38
C TYR A 273 -0.97 -8.97 22.54
N SER A 274 -0.89 -10.03 21.72
CA SER A 274 0.22 -10.98 21.77
C SER A 274 1.56 -10.31 21.53
N MET A 275 1.63 -9.40 20.56
CA MET A 275 2.84 -8.63 20.26
C MET A 275 3.18 -7.62 21.35
N SER A 276 2.18 -7.07 22.05
CA SER A 276 2.40 -6.15 23.17
C SER A 276 3.11 -6.80 24.36
N GLN A 277 2.94 -8.12 24.50
CA GLN A 277 3.51 -8.96 25.55
C GLN A 277 4.77 -9.72 25.09
N HIS A 278 5.22 -9.49 23.86
CA HIS A 278 6.37 -10.19 23.30
C HIS A 278 7.68 -9.62 23.88
N SER A 279 8.29 -10.35 24.82
CA SER A 279 9.55 -9.94 25.44
C SER A 279 10.72 -10.19 24.51
N GLN A 280 11.55 -9.16 24.34
CA GLN A 280 12.74 -9.19 23.50
C GLN A 280 14.00 -9.14 24.37
N HIS A 281 15.13 -9.56 23.81
CA HIS A 281 16.39 -9.62 24.55
C HIS A 281 16.90 -8.23 24.98
N LEU A 282 16.54 -7.20 24.20
CA LEU A 282 16.88 -5.80 24.47
C LEU A 282 15.64 -5.04 24.97
N GLU A 283 15.77 -4.26 26.05
CA GLU A 283 14.63 -3.54 26.64
C GLU A 283 14.00 -2.55 25.66
N ILE A 284 14.80 -1.77 24.92
CA ILE A 284 14.28 -0.87 23.88
C ILE A 284 13.45 -1.63 22.84
N SER A 285 13.86 -2.84 22.45
CA SER A 285 13.09 -3.70 21.54
C SER A 285 11.76 -4.12 22.14
N THR A 286 11.75 -4.51 23.41
CA THR A 286 10.50 -4.86 24.11
C THR A 286 9.54 -3.67 24.14
N LYS A 287 10.03 -2.45 24.39
CA LYS A 287 9.19 -1.23 24.42
C LYS A 287 8.65 -0.85 23.04
N VAL A 288 9.47 -0.95 21.99
CA VAL A 288 9.04 -0.67 20.61
C VAL A 288 8.01 -1.70 20.14
N HIS A 289 8.24 -2.99 20.38
CA HIS A 289 7.25 -4.05 20.09
C HIS A 289 5.96 -3.87 20.89
N SER A 290 6.06 -3.42 22.14
CA SER A 290 4.90 -3.12 22.97
C SER A 290 4.02 -2.04 22.33
N LEU A 291 4.61 -0.93 21.88
CA LEU A 291 3.87 0.12 21.19
C LEU A 291 3.34 -0.33 19.82
N PHE A 292 4.10 -1.12 19.06
CA PHE A 292 3.60 -1.76 17.84
C PHE A 292 2.32 -2.56 18.12
N GLY A 293 2.34 -3.41 19.15
CA GLY A 293 1.18 -4.18 19.58
C GLY A 293 -0.01 -3.29 19.95
N LEU A 294 0.23 -2.21 20.70
CA LEU A 294 -0.81 -1.23 21.06
C LEU A 294 -1.36 -0.49 19.84
N ALA A 295 -0.53 -0.11 18.87
CA ALA A 295 -0.97 0.53 17.63
C ALA A 295 -1.84 -0.43 16.80
N LEU A 296 -1.46 -1.71 16.71
CA LEU A 296 -2.22 -2.75 16.01
C LEU A 296 -3.56 -3.03 16.71
N MET A 297 -3.57 -3.08 18.05
CA MET A 297 -4.81 -3.13 18.83
C MET A 297 -5.68 -1.88 18.57
N GLY A 298 -5.06 -0.70 18.52
CA GLY A 298 -5.74 0.57 18.21
C GLY A 298 -6.43 0.53 16.86
N ALA A 299 -5.78 -0.01 15.82
CA ALA A 299 -6.39 -0.22 14.51
C ALA A 299 -7.64 -1.12 14.60
N GLY A 300 -7.54 -2.25 15.30
CA GLY A 300 -8.66 -3.16 15.49
C GLY A 300 -9.81 -2.54 16.29
N VAL A 301 -9.52 -1.94 17.45
CA VAL A 301 -10.54 -1.32 18.32
C VAL A 301 -11.25 -0.18 17.61
N THR A 302 -10.50 0.73 16.97
CA THR A 302 -11.12 1.85 16.23
C THR A 302 -11.96 1.35 15.06
N ARG A 303 -11.56 0.24 14.41
CA ARG A 303 -12.36 -0.38 13.35
C ARG A 303 -13.65 -1.03 13.88
N VAL A 304 -13.61 -1.65 15.07
CA VAL A 304 -14.84 -2.13 15.74
C VAL A 304 -15.76 -0.96 16.06
N ILE A 305 -15.22 0.13 16.60
CA ILE A 305 -16.00 1.35 16.90
C ILE A 305 -16.64 1.91 15.63
N GLU A 306 -15.88 2.00 14.54
CA GLU A 306 -16.36 2.45 13.24
C GLU A 306 -17.53 1.58 12.73
N ILE A 307 -17.35 0.26 12.69
CA ILE A 307 -18.36 -0.67 12.15
C ILE A 307 -19.63 -0.64 13.01
N SER A 308 -19.48 -0.87 14.32
CA SER A 308 -20.61 -1.18 15.19
C SER A 308 -21.34 0.06 15.70
N PHE A 309 -20.63 1.17 15.92
CA PHE A 309 -21.20 2.36 16.58
C PHE A 309 -21.27 3.58 15.66
N LEU A 310 -20.28 3.78 14.80
CA LEU A 310 -20.27 4.95 13.92
C LEU A 310 -21.17 4.75 12.69
N LEU A 311 -20.99 3.60 12.03
CA LEU A 311 -21.71 3.27 10.79
C LEU A 311 -22.91 2.34 11.00
N HIS A 312 -23.07 1.74 12.18
CA HIS A 312 -24.17 0.82 12.48
C HIS A 312 -24.31 -0.28 11.41
N ASP A 313 -23.19 -0.94 11.09
CA ASP A 313 -23.06 -1.97 10.04
C ASP A 313 -23.37 -1.51 8.60
N LYS A 314 -23.52 -0.21 8.35
CA LYS A 314 -23.60 0.38 6.99
C LYS A 314 -22.19 0.55 6.39
N ALA A 315 -22.08 0.62 5.06
CA ALA A 315 -20.80 0.89 4.40
C ALA A 315 -20.28 2.31 4.60
N CYS A 316 -21.17 3.29 4.69
CA CYS A 316 -20.83 4.69 4.80
C CYS A 316 -21.83 5.44 5.68
N SER A 317 -21.47 6.67 6.07
CA SER A 317 -22.36 7.57 6.80
C SER A 317 -23.61 7.90 5.97
N GLU A 318 -24.67 8.35 6.64
CA GLU A 318 -25.95 8.67 5.99
C GLU A 318 -25.84 9.83 4.99
N THR A 319 -24.94 10.78 5.25
CA THR A 319 -24.66 11.90 4.34
C THR A 319 -23.68 11.53 3.23
N GLY A 320 -23.12 10.31 3.26
CA GLY A 320 -22.06 9.93 2.35
C GLY A 320 -20.80 10.78 2.53
N ARG A 321 -20.57 11.40 3.69
CA ARG A 321 -19.31 12.12 4.02
C ARG A 321 -18.38 11.25 4.84
N ILE A 322 -17.08 11.47 4.70
CA ILE A 322 -16.06 10.80 5.51
C ILE A 322 -16.05 11.45 6.89
N LEU A 323 -16.17 10.64 7.93
CA LEU A 323 -16.04 11.10 9.31
C LEU A 323 -14.58 11.00 9.72
N SER A 324 -14.06 12.02 10.43
CA SER A 324 -12.64 12.08 10.85
C SER A 324 -12.17 10.79 11.55
N PHE A 325 -13.05 10.18 12.36
CA PHE A 325 -12.76 8.93 13.07
C PHE A 325 -12.42 7.75 12.14
N GLN A 326 -12.92 7.74 10.90
CA GLN A 326 -12.66 6.66 9.93
C GLN A 326 -11.21 6.65 9.43
N TYR A 327 -10.43 7.72 9.65
CA TYR A 327 -8.99 7.72 9.39
C TYR A 327 -8.17 7.06 10.50
N MET A 328 -8.75 6.80 11.68
CA MET A 328 -8.03 6.18 12.79
C MET A 328 -7.56 4.75 12.48
N PRO A 329 -8.40 3.83 11.96
CA PRO A 329 -7.94 2.48 11.62
C PRO A 329 -6.76 2.45 10.65
N PRO A 330 -6.80 3.11 9.48
CA PRO A 330 -5.67 3.10 8.58
C PRO A 330 -4.46 3.84 9.15
N PHE A 331 -4.62 4.94 9.89
CA PHE A 331 -3.49 5.61 10.54
C PHE A 331 -2.77 4.68 11.54
N CYS A 332 -3.53 4.01 12.43
CA CYS A 332 -2.98 3.06 13.39
C CYS A 332 -2.25 1.90 12.70
N LEU A 333 -2.70 1.43 11.53
CA LEU A 333 -2.00 0.43 10.74
C LEU A 333 -0.69 0.94 10.13
N THR A 334 -0.65 2.20 9.67
CA THR A 334 0.61 2.82 9.22
C THR A 334 1.61 2.91 10.37
N LEU A 335 1.14 3.36 11.54
CA LEU A 335 1.96 3.44 12.76
C LEU A 335 2.49 2.06 13.18
N ALA A 336 1.62 1.06 13.23
CA ALA A 336 2.01 -0.31 13.55
C ALA A 336 3.04 -0.85 12.54
N GLY A 337 2.81 -0.64 11.24
CA GLY A 337 3.71 -1.10 10.19
C GLY A 337 5.11 -0.50 10.30
N ILE A 338 5.23 0.83 10.46
CA ILE A 338 6.55 1.46 10.54
C ILE A 338 7.27 1.17 11.86
N LEU A 339 6.54 1.04 12.98
CA LEU A 339 7.12 0.59 14.25
C LEU A 339 7.68 -0.83 14.13
N PHE A 340 6.97 -1.71 13.43
CA PHE A 340 7.42 -3.07 13.22
C PHE A 340 8.64 -3.12 12.29
N MET A 341 8.65 -2.37 11.19
CA MET A 341 9.81 -2.32 10.29
C MET A 341 11.08 -1.78 10.99
N SER A 342 10.92 -0.89 11.97
CA SER A 342 12.02 -0.26 12.68
C SER A 342 12.46 -1.03 13.93
N ALA A 343 11.88 -2.20 14.20
CA ALA A 343 12.17 -2.99 15.40
C ALA A 343 13.15 -4.15 15.14
N THR A 344 14.04 -4.04 14.14
CA THR A 344 15.07 -5.05 13.90
C THR A 344 16.13 -5.03 15.01
N GLU A 345 16.68 -6.21 15.33
CA GLU A 345 17.64 -6.36 16.43
C GLU A 345 18.86 -5.45 16.26
N GLU A 346 19.45 -5.44 15.06
CA GLU A 346 20.65 -4.65 14.76
C GLU A 346 20.37 -3.13 14.76
N GLN A 347 19.21 -2.71 14.24
CA GLN A 347 18.81 -1.30 14.25
C GLN A 347 18.62 -0.79 15.68
N LEU A 348 17.95 -1.57 16.53
CA LEU A 348 17.72 -1.18 17.93
C LEU A 348 18.99 -1.27 18.78
N GLN A 349 19.90 -2.19 18.46
CA GLN A 349 21.23 -2.22 19.06
C GLN A 349 22.01 -0.96 18.71
N LEU A 350 21.97 -0.50 17.45
CA LEU A 350 22.59 0.76 17.05
C LEU A 350 22.01 1.95 17.83
N VAL A 351 20.69 2.04 17.95
CA VAL A 351 20.01 3.11 18.70
C VAL A 351 20.42 3.10 20.18
N HIS A 352 20.52 1.92 20.77
CA HIS A 352 21.00 1.75 22.14
C HIS A 352 22.47 2.16 22.29
N ASP A 353 23.33 1.74 21.37
CA ASP A 353 24.77 2.08 21.36
C ASP A 353 25.00 3.59 21.17
N LEU A 354 24.11 4.30 20.45
CA LEU A 354 24.12 5.76 20.32
C LEU A 354 23.63 6.51 21.58
N GLY A 355 23.15 5.79 22.59
CA GLY A 355 22.67 6.36 23.85
C GLY A 355 21.27 6.98 23.78
N SER A 356 20.49 6.69 22.74
CA SER A 356 19.09 7.11 22.67
C SER A 356 18.21 6.22 23.54
N ASP A 357 17.19 6.81 24.15
CA ASP A 357 16.15 6.05 24.83
C ASP A 357 15.06 5.58 23.85
N HIS A 358 14.23 4.64 24.31
CA HIS A 358 13.13 4.09 23.53
C HIS A 358 12.06 5.14 23.23
N SER A 359 11.86 6.12 24.12
CA SER A 359 10.84 7.17 23.97
C SER A 359 11.15 8.09 22.80
N ALA A 360 12.36 8.66 22.74
CA ALA A 360 12.78 9.53 21.64
C ALA A 360 12.74 8.78 20.30
N TYR A 361 13.23 7.53 20.29
CA TYR A 361 13.19 6.68 19.10
C TYR A 361 11.76 6.45 18.58
N ILE A 362 10.84 6.10 19.48
CA ILE A 362 9.42 5.91 19.18
C ILE A 362 8.81 7.18 18.57
N LEU A 363 9.11 8.36 19.10
CA LEU A 363 8.59 9.62 18.57
C LEU A 363 9.07 9.89 17.15
N VAL A 364 10.36 9.64 16.85
CA VAL A 364 10.92 9.77 15.50
C VAL A 364 10.23 8.81 14.54
N VAL A 365 10.10 7.53 14.91
CA VAL A 365 9.43 6.51 14.06
C VAL A 365 7.95 6.85 13.87
N SER A 366 7.27 7.33 14.91
CA SER A 366 5.87 7.76 14.83
C SER A 366 5.70 8.98 13.91
N SER A 367 6.67 9.90 13.90
CA SER A 367 6.66 11.04 12.96
C SER A 367 6.75 10.57 11.50
N ALA A 368 7.53 9.52 11.21
CA ALA A 368 7.55 8.91 9.89
C ALA A 368 6.19 8.29 9.52
N ALA A 369 5.47 7.71 10.48
CA ALA A 369 4.09 7.23 10.25
C ALA A 369 3.16 8.34 9.78
N PHE A 370 3.22 9.53 10.41
CA PHE A 370 2.44 10.69 9.99
C PHE A 370 2.79 11.13 8.56
N LEU A 371 4.07 11.17 8.22
CA LEU A 371 4.51 11.57 6.88
C LEU A 371 4.11 10.56 5.80
N ILE A 372 4.23 9.26 6.07
CA ILE A 372 3.80 8.20 5.16
C ILE A 372 2.28 8.26 4.96
N PHE A 373 1.53 8.42 6.06
CA PHE A 373 0.07 8.52 5.99
C PHE A 373 -0.38 9.76 5.22
N LEU A 374 0.25 10.91 5.48
CA LEU A 374 0.02 12.15 4.72
C LEU A 374 0.31 11.94 3.23
N TRP A 375 1.44 11.33 2.88
CA TRP A 375 1.80 11.05 1.48
C TRP A 375 0.72 10.22 0.78
N ASN A 376 0.24 9.15 1.43
CA ASN A 376 -0.84 8.33 0.92
C ASN A 376 -2.13 9.14 0.70
N GLN A 377 -2.51 10.01 1.64
CA GLN A 377 -3.69 10.87 1.46
C GLN A 377 -3.50 11.88 0.32
N LEU A 378 -2.31 12.46 0.18
CA LEU A 378 -2.01 13.40 -0.91
C LEU A 378 -2.08 12.73 -2.28
N LEU A 379 -1.62 11.49 -2.42
CA LEU A 379 -1.73 10.72 -3.66
C LEU A 379 -3.20 10.45 -4.03
N LEU A 380 -4.02 10.06 -3.05
CA LEU A 380 -5.45 9.83 -3.26
C LEU A 380 -6.19 11.13 -3.61
N ALA A 381 -5.89 12.22 -2.91
CA ALA A 381 -6.46 13.54 -3.19
C ALA A 381 -6.07 14.04 -4.59
N LEU A 382 -4.80 13.87 -4.98
CA LEU A 382 -4.32 14.21 -6.32
C LEU A 382 -5.05 13.39 -7.39
N TYR A 383 -5.19 12.08 -7.18
CA TYR A 383 -5.93 11.20 -8.09
C TYR A 383 -7.37 11.69 -8.29
N LEU A 384 -8.10 11.92 -7.20
CA LEU A 384 -9.49 12.39 -7.26
C LEU A 384 -9.62 13.73 -7.99
N ARG A 385 -8.72 14.67 -7.71
CA ARG A 385 -8.69 15.97 -8.39
C ARG A 385 -8.43 15.85 -9.88
N LEU A 386 -7.58 14.92 -10.30
CA LEU A 386 -7.28 14.69 -11.72
C LEU A 386 -8.44 14.03 -12.48
N VAL A 387 -9.25 13.22 -11.79
CA VAL A 387 -10.46 12.57 -12.33
C VAL A 387 -11.67 13.53 -12.34
N GLY A 388 -11.62 14.66 -11.62
CA GLY A 388 -12.65 15.70 -11.65
C GLY A 388 -13.51 15.81 -10.38
N TYR A 389 -13.13 15.12 -9.30
CA TYR A 389 -13.77 15.26 -8.00
C TYR A 389 -13.23 16.47 -7.25
N ASP A 390 -14.13 17.20 -6.60
CA ASP A 390 -13.81 18.31 -5.71
C ASP A 390 -13.45 17.84 -4.29
N GLU A 391 -13.14 18.79 -3.40
CA GLU A 391 -12.79 18.51 -2.00
C GLU A 391 -13.93 17.89 -1.19
N ASN A 392 -15.17 18.01 -1.66
CA ASN A 392 -16.36 17.42 -1.04
C ASN A 392 -16.63 15.99 -1.55
N GLY A 393 -15.87 15.52 -2.53
CA GLY A 393 -16.11 14.25 -3.21
C GLY A 393 -17.29 14.32 -4.18
N GLU A 394 -17.69 15.52 -4.59
CA GLU A 394 -18.68 15.77 -5.64
C GLU A 394 -17.96 16.01 -6.98
N LEU A 395 -18.60 15.65 -8.09
CA LEU A 395 -18.06 15.97 -9.42
C LEU A 395 -18.21 17.48 -9.65
N SER A 396 -17.09 18.18 -9.83
CA SER A 396 -17.10 19.63 -10.02
C SER A 396 -17.74 19.97 -11.38
N GLY A 397 -18.98 20.47 -11.36
CA GLY A 397 -19.63 21.28 -12.41
C GLY A 397 -19.61 20.77 -13.86
N SER A 398 -20.76 20.24 -14.32
CA SER A 398 -21.32 20.40 -15.68
C SER A 398 -20.32 20.63 -16.84
N GLY A 399 -19.49 19.64 -17.14
CA GLY A 399 -18.68 19.56 -18.35
C GLY A 399 -18.53 18.10 -18.75
N GLU A 400 -19.45 17.62 -19.60
CA GLU A 400 -19.40 16.37 -20.39
C GLU A 400 -18.51 15.22 -19.86
N TYR A 401 -18.76 14.74 -18.65
CA TYR A 401 -18.45 13.37 -18.28
C TYR A 401 -19.67 12.77 -17.58
N GLU A 402 -20.66 12.45 -18.41
CA GLU A 402 -21.75 11.55 -18.07
C GLU A 402 -21.15 10.24 -17.52
N SER A 403 -21.58 9.84 -16.34
CA SER A 403 -21.21 8.56 -15.74
C SER A 403 -21.47 7.42 -16.72
N VAL A 404 -20.41 6.66 -17.05
CA VAL A 404 -20.43 5.53 -18.00
C VAL A 404 -21.50 4.46 -17.67
N HIS A 405 -21.96 4.39 -16.42
CA HIS A 405 -23.04 3.48 -16.02
C HIS A 405 -24.45 3.96 -16.36
N ALA A 406 -24.71 5.27 -16.46
CA ALA A 406 -26.05 5.80 -16.72
C ALA A 406 -26.43 5.65 -18.21
N ARG A 407 -25.48 5.93 -19.11
CA ARG A 407 -25.67 5.77 -20.56
C ARG A 407 -25.97 4.33 -20.97
N GLN A 408 -25.46 3.35 -20.22
CA GLN A 408 -25.70 1.93 -20.51
C GLN A 408 -27.11 1.45 -20.10
N ALA A 409 -27.77 2.15 -19.17
CA ALA A 409 -29.18 1.90 -18.85
C ALA A 409 -30.10 2.61 -19.86
N GLU A 410 -29.80 3.85 -20.22
CA GLU A 410 -30.60 4.61 -21.19
C GLU A 410 -30.46 4.08 -22.63
N ASP A 411 -29.25 3.72 -23.09
CA ASP A 411 -29.03 3.13 -24.43
C ASP A 411 -29.62 1.70 -24.54
N PHE A 412 -29.83 1.02 -23.42
CA PHE A 412 -30.48 -0.29 -23.38
C PHE A 412 -32.01 -0.20 -23.36
N GLU A 413 -32.58 0.83 -22.71
CA GLU A 413 -34.04 1.05 -22.68
C GLU A 413 -34.56 1.75 -23.96
N LEU A 414 -33.76 2.60 -24.62
CA LEU A 414 -34.16 3.31 -25.84
C LEU A 414 -33.95 2.49 -27.13
N GLY A 415 -33.17 1.40 -27.07
CA GLY A 415 -32.94 0.51 -28.21
C GLY A 415 -34.12 -0.42 -28.56
N ASP A 416 -35.14 -0.51 -27.70
CA ASP A 416 -36.26 -1.45 -27.85
C ASP A 416 -37.62 -0.75 -28.10
N LEU A 417 -37.63 0.57 -28.36
CA LEU A 417 -38.86 1.37 -28.53
C LEU A 417 -38.90 2.31 -29.75
N SER A 418 -38.12 2.06 -30.80
CA SER A 418 -38.32 2.83 -32.05
C SER A 418 -38.09 2.00 -33.31
N GLU A 419 -39.13 1.24 -33.70
CA GLU A 419 -39.39 0.88 -35.10
C GLU A 419 -40.83 0.33 -35.23
N ASP A 420 -41.82 1.23 -35.23
CA ASP A 420 -43.02 1.10 -36.07
C ASP A 420 -43.87 2.38 -35.93
N ASP A 421 -43.72 3.31 -36.87
CA ASP A 421 -44.80 4.21 -37.28
C ASP A 421 -44.43 4.89 -38.61
N THR A 422 -44.85 4.27 -39.71
CA THR A 422 -44.88 4.89 -41.04
C THR A 422 -46.01 5.93 -41.13
N PRO A 423 -45.78 7.13 -41.70
CA PRO A 423 -46.85 8.10 -41.92
C PRO A 423 -47.54 7.85 -43.27
N VAL A 424 -48.86 7.63 -43.27
CA VAL A 424 -49.69 7.75 -44.49
C VAL A 424 -50.61 8.96 -44.33
N GLY A 425 -50.45 9.89 -45.27
CA GLY A 425 -50.96 11.25 -45.22
C GLY A 425 -52.48 11.39 -45.29
N SER A 426 -52.94 12.47 -44.67
CA SER A 426 -54.27 13.03 -44.83
C SER A 426 -54.31 13.97 -46.06
N GLY A 427 -55.27 13.73 -46.95
CA GLY A 427 -55.66 14.61 -48.04
C GLY A 427 -57.14 14.35 -48.36
N GLY A 428 -57.98 15.32 -48.05
CA GLY A 428 -59.44 15.16 -47.98
C GLY A 428 -60.23 15.50 -49.24
N SER A 429 -61.55 15.38 -49.07
CA SER A 429 -62.68 15.97 -49.82
C SER A 429 -62.89 15.56 -51.28
N GLY A 430 -64.07 14.96 -51.52
CA GLY A 430 -64.64 14.69 -52.84
C GLY A 430 -65.62 13.53 -52.80
#